data_AF-A0A1I9G762-F1
#
_entry.id   AF-A0A1I9G762-F1
#
_cell.length_a   1.000
_cell.length_b   1.000
_cell.length_c   1.000
_cell.angle_alpha   90.00
_cell.angle_beta   90.00
_cell.angle_gamma   90.00
#
_symmetry.space_group_name_H-M   'P 1'
#
loop_
_entity.id
_entity.type
_entity.pdbx_description
1 polymer ?
#
loop_
_entity_poly.entity_id
_entity_poly.type
_entity_poly.pdbx_seq_one_letter_code
_entity_poly.pdbx_strand_id
1 'polypeptide(L)'
;DLIFSFLIYVAFFFIFLQKISDERNQVLTLNVWVEQSWHDERIRWNPIEFGNISKLTVGKKYLWTPDIVLYNKSSFLPSKFQLFNLNFI
;
A
#
# COMPACT_ATOMS: atom_id res chain seq x y z
N ASP A 1 26.17 11.48 -2.12
CA ASP A 1 24.78 11.65 -1.68
C ASP A 1 24.14 10.31 -1.35
N LEU A 2 24.21 9.95 -0.07
CA LEU A 2 23.54 8.78 0.51
C LEU A 2 22.04 9.07 0.54
N ILE A 3 21.33 8.69 -0.53
CA ILE A 3 19.88 8.74 -0.57
C ILE A 3 19.37 7.96 0.64
N PHE A 4 18.65 8.65 1.53
CA PHE A 4 17.97 8.06 2.68
C PHE A 4 17.19 6.83 2.20
N SER A 5 17.68 5.65 2.55
CA SER A 5 17.05 4.39 2.18
C SER A 5 15.86 4.18 3.09
N PHE A 6 14.65 4.29 2.54
CA PHE A 6 13.42 3.88 3.22
C PHE A 6 13.24 2.38 3.00
N LEU A 7 13.18 1.60 4.07
CA LEU A 7 12.77 0.20 3.97
C LEU A 7 11.24 0.15 3.95
N ILE A 8 10.71 -0.29 2.81
CA ILE A 8 9.28 -0.44 2.56
C ILE A 8 8.97 -1.94 2.52
N TYR A 9 8.12 -2.38 3.43
CA TYR A 9 7.60 -3.74 3.47
C TYR A 9 6.17 -3.73 2.95
N VAL A 10 5.95 -4.41 1.82
CA VAL A 10 4.64 -4.58 1.20
C VAL A 10 4.19 -6.01 1.38
N ALA A 11 3.05 -6.21 2.01
CA ALA A 11 2.41 -7.51 2.16
C ALA A 11 1.11 -7.55 1.34
N PHE A 12 0.92 -8.64 0.60
CA PHE A 12 -0.29 -8.89 -0.17
C PHE A 12 -1.07 -10.03 0.45
N PHE A 13 -2.30 -9.75 0.87
CA PHE A 13 -3.23 -10.77 1.34
C PHE A 13 -4.26 -11.05 0.23
N PHE A 14 -4.20 -12.27 -0.29
CA PHE A 14 -5.13 -12.76 -1.30
C PHE A 14 -6.29 -13.47 -0.60
N ILE A 15 -7.50 -12.91 -0.73
CA ILE A 15 -8.67 -13.52 -0.08
C ILE A 15 -9.28 -14.62 -0.96
N PHE A 16 -9.39 -14.39 -2.27
CA PHE A 16 -9.96 -15.38 -3.18
C PHE A 16 -9.57 -15.11 -4.65
N LEU A 17 -9.17 -16.14 -5.39
CA LEU A 17 -8.99 -16.07 -6.85
C LEU A 17 -10.38 -16.01 -7.50
N GLN A 18 -10.80 -14.83 -7.94
CA GLN A 18 -12.21 -14.63 -8.27
C GLN A 18 -12.60 -15.27 -9.61
N LYS A 19 -11.75 -15.21 -10.64
CA LYS A 19 -12.00 -15.86 -11.94
C LYS A 19 -10.79 -15.77 -12.88
N ILE A 20 -10.52 -16.85 -13.62
CA ILE A 20 -9.81 -16.76 -14.91
C ILE A 20 -10.85 -16.30 -15.92
N SER A 21 -10.85 -15.00 -16.24
CA SER A 21 -11.93 -14.42 -17.03
C SER A 21 -11.82 -14.75 -18.52
N ASP A 22 -10.66 -15.22 -18.98
CA ASP A 22 -10.47 -15.65 -20.37
C ASP A 22 -9.14 -16.42 -20.54
N GLU A 23 -9.20 -17.73 -20.77
CA GLU A 23 -8.00 -18.56 -21.01
C GLU A 23 -7.29 -18.17 -22.32
N ARG A 24 -8.02 -17.65 -23.31
CA ARG A 24 -7.45 -17.25 -24.59
C ARG A 24 -6.68 -15.94 -24.50
N ASN A 25 -7.11 -15.05 -23.61
CA ASN A 25 -6.49 -13.73 -23.39
C ASN A 25 -5.54 -13.70 -22.17
N GLN A 26 -5.40 -14.82 -21.44
CA GLN A 26 -4.51 -14.97 -20.26
C GLN A 26 -4.71 -13.87 -19.20
N VAL A 27 -5.96 -13.44 -18.96
CA VAL A 27 -6.29 -12.41 -17.96
C VAL A 27 -6.82 -13.05 -16.67
N LEU A 28 -6.19 -12.71 -15.55
CA LEU A 28 -6.60 -13.12 -14.20
C LEU A 28 -7.22 -11.94 -13.44
N THR A 29 -8.43 -12.14 -12.89
CA THR A 29 -9.11 -11.14 -12.05
C THR A 29 -8.99 -11.53 -10.58
N LEU A 30 -8.46 -10.61 -9.75
CA LEU A 30 -8.13 -10.83 -8.34
C LEU A 30 -8.75 -9.77 -7.43
N ASN A 31 -9.27 -10.20 -6.29
CA ASN A 31 -9.52 -9.32 -5.14
C ASN A 31 -8.35 -9.45 -4.17
N VAL A 32 -7.57 -8.38 -4.03
CA VAL A 32 -6.34 -8.35 -3.23
C VAL A 32 -6.46 -7.26 -2.17
N TRP A 33 -6.07 -7.58 -0.94
CA TRP A 33 -5.83 -6.61 0.11
C TRP A 33 -4.34 -6.32 0.17
N VAL A 34 -3.98 -5.04 0.12
CA VAL A 34 -2.58 -4.60 0.17
C VAL A 34 -2.36 -3.93 1.51
N GLU A 35 -1.49 -4.54 2.32
CA GLU A 35 -1.00 -3.94 3.55
C GLU A 35 0.40 -3.39 3.30
N GLN A 36 0.62 -2.14 3.69
CA GLN A 36 1.89 -1.46 3.51
C GLN A 36 2.40 -1.01 4.87
N SER A 37 3.65 -1.33 5.15
CA SER A 37 4.36 -0.85 6.33
C SER A 37 5.73 -0.35 5.90
N TRP A 38 6.14 0.79 6.42
CA TRP A 38 7.45 1.35 6.12
C TRP A 38 8.11 1.84 7.40
N HIS A 39 9.42 1.79 7.42
CA HIS A 39 10.21 2.39 8.49
C HIS A 39 10.76 3.73 8.02
N ASP A 40 10.30 4.81 8.64
CA ASP A 40 10.83 6.16 8.42
C ASP A 40 11.58 6.62 9.67
N GLU A 41 12.88 6.86 9.52
CA GLU A 41 13.75 7.31 10.60
C GLU A 41 13.40 8.72 11.10
N ARG A 42 12.75 9.54 10.27
CA ARG A 42 12.37 10.93 10.57
C ARG A 42 11.14 11.03 11.46
N ILE A 43 10.38 9.93 11.59
CA ILE A 43 9.14 9.84 12.38
C ILE A 43 9.39 9.01 13.65
N ARG A 44 10.65 8.91 14.11
CA ARG A 44 10.98 8.26 15.38
C ARG A 44 11.00 9.31 16.50
N TRP A 45 10.36 8.99 17.61
CA TRP A 45 10.41 9.81 18.83
C TRP A 45 10.56 8.93 20.07
N ASN A 46 11.08 9.51 21.15
CA ASN A 46 11.15 8.86 22.45
C ASN A 46 9.78 9.02 23.16
N PRO A 47 9.04 7.95 23.48
CA PRO A 47 7.71 8.07 24.09
C PRO A 47 7.71 8.91 25.38
N ILE A 48 8.79 8.86 26.17
CA ILE A 48 8.88 9.57 27.46
C ILE A 48 8.80 11.09 27.27
N GLU A 49 9.36 11.60 26.18
CA GLU A 49 9.35 13.04 25.85
C GLU A 49 7.98 13.52 25.34
N PHE A 50 7.10 12.59 24.96
CA PHE A 50 5.79 12.86 24.38
C PHE A 50 4.65 12.21 25.18
N GLY A 51 4.76 12.20 26.52
CA GLY A 51 3.68 11.73 27.40
C GLY A 51 3.39 10.23 27.31
N ASN A 52 4.42 9.42 27.07
CA ASN A 52 4.35 7.97 26.85
C ASN A 52 3.53 7.54 25.63
N ILE A 53 3.32 8.44 24.66
CA ILE A 53 2.69 8.10 23.39
C ILE A 53 3.68 7.25 22.59
N SER A 54 3.36 5.98 22.36
CA SER A 54 4.19 5.05 21.57
C SER A 54 3.66 4.78 20.17
N LYS A 55 2.40 5.15 19.91
CA LYS A 55 1.73 4.98 18.62
C LYS A 55 0.84 6.19 18.36
N LEU A 56 0.83 6.64 17.10
CA LEU A 56 0.00 7.75 16.65
C LEU A 56 -0.66 7.36 15.32
N THR A 57 -1.96 7.58 15.20
CA THR A 57 -2.69 7.42 13.95
C THR A 57 -2.93 8.80 13.35
N VAL A 58 -2.42 9.02 12.16
CA VAL A 58 -2.56 10.29 11.43
C VAL A 58 -3.12 10.03 10.04
N GLY A 59 -3.85 11.01 9.51
CA GLY A 59 -4.32 10.94 8.13
C GLY A 59 -3.16 10.98 7.13
N LYS A 60 -3.33 10.29 6.00
CA LYS A 60 -2.31 10.18 4.94
C LYS A 60 -1.76 11.52 4.45
N LYS A 61 -2.57 12.58 4.42
CA LYS A 61 -2.14 13.92 3.99
C LYS A 61 -1.01 14.52 4.84
N TYR A 62 -0.76 13.97 6.03
CA TYR A 62 0.25 14.46 6.95
C TYR A 62 1.58 13.70 6.86
N LEU A 63 1.61 12.55 6.18
CA LEU A 63 2.79 11.71 6.08
C LEU A 63 3.08 11.36 4.62
N TRP A 64 4.36 11.22 4.31
CA TRP A 64 4.73 10.60 3.05
C TRP A 64 4.33 9.12 3.08
N THR A 65 3.78 8.65 1.97
CA THR A 65 3.45 7.24 1.75
C THR A 65 4.05 6.80 0.42
N PRO A 66 4.59 5.57 0.30
CA PRO A 66 5.15 5.10 -0.94
C PRO A 66 4.07 4.94 -2.02
N ASP A 67 4.37 5.40 -3.23
CA ASP A 67 3.51 5.19 -4.39
C ASP A 67 3.75 3.78 -4.95
N ILE A 68 2.70 2.94 -4.94
CA ILE A 68 2.74 1.60 -5.52
C ILE A 68 1.98 1.59 -6.84
N VAL A 69 2.66 1.17 -7.91
CA VAL A 69 2.07 1.08 -9.26
C VAL A 69 1.98 -0.38 -9.68
N LEU A 70 0.80 -0.79 -10.15
CA LEU A 70 0.62 -2.09 -10.79
C LEU A 70 1.08 -2.02 -12.24
N TYR A 71 2.25 -2.60 -12.53
CA TYR A 71 2.86 -2.57 -13.86
C TYR A 71 2.08 -3.40 -14.88
N ASN A 72 1.70 -4.64 -14.52
CA ASN A 72 1.05 -5.57 -15.44
C ASN A 72 -0.47 -5.52 -15.30
N LYS A 73 -1.04 -4.34 -15.55
CA LYS A 73 -2.49 -4.12 -15.53
C LYS A 73 -3.09 -4.39 -16.92
N SER A 74 -4.24 -5.06 -16.96
CA SER A 74 -5.02 -5.19 -18.19
C SER A 74 -5.79 -3.89 -18.49
N SER A 75 -5.85 -3.49 -19.76
CA SER A 75 -6.60 -2.30 -20.24
C SER A 75 -8.11 -2.39 -20.00
N PHE A 76 -8.63 -3.59 -19.73
CA PHE A 76 -10.04 -3.85 -19.45
C PHE A 76 -10.46 -3.61 -18.00
N LEU A 77 -9.51 -3.26 -17.10
CA LEU A 77 -9.86 -2.89 -15.73
C LEU A 77 -10.55 -1.51 -15.73
N PRO A 78 -11.79 -1.39 -15.20
CA PRO A 78 -12.48 -0.10 -15.10
C PRO A 78 -11.63 0.91 -14.34
N SER A 79 -11.66 2.20 -14.71
CA SER A 79 -10.87 3.28 -14.10
C SER A 79 -11.05 3.39 -12.57
N LYS A 80 -12.16 2.90 -12.02
CA LYS A 80 -12.39 2.74 -10.58
C LYS A 80 -11.42 1.76 -9.89
N PHE A 81 -10.96 0.72 -10.58
CA PHE A 81 -9.90 -0.19 -10.11
C PHE A 81 -8.49 0.39 -10.30
N GLN A 82 -8.39 1.54 -10.95
CA GLN A 82 -7.15 2.26 -11.20
C GLN A 82 -6.74 3.18 -10.04
N LEU A 83 -7.55 3.23 -8.98
CA LEU A 83 -7.29 4.03 -7.79
C LEU A 83 -7.00 3.10 -6.61
N PHE A 84 -5.72 2.91 -6.28
CA PHE A 84 -5.31 2.63 -4.89
C PHE A 84 -5.55 3.87 -4.02
N ASN A 85 -6.77 4.41 -4.03
CA ASN A 85 -7.18 5.39 -3.04
C ASN A 85 -7.72 4.58 -1.85
N LEU A 86 -6.80 4.05 -1.03
CA LEU A 86 -7.20 3.41 0.23
C LEU A 86 -7.77 4.52 1.12
N ASN A 87 -9.09 4.65 1.09
CA ASN A 87 -9.86 5.31 2.14
C ASN A 87 -9.89 4.36 3.32
N PHE A 88 -9.03 4.62 4.30
CA PHE A 88 -9.17 4.02 5.61
C PHE A 88 -10.29 4.78 6.34
N ILE A 89 -11.29 4.04 6.81
CA ILE A 89 -12.10 4.48 7.97
C ILE A 89 -11.20 4.42 9.19
#